data_AF-B1VWL9-F1
#
_entry.id   AF-B1VWL9-F1
#
_cell.length_a   1.000
_cell.length_b   1.000
_cell.length_c   1.000
_cell.angle_alpha   90.00
_cell.angle_beta   90.00
_cell.angle_gamma   90.00
#
_symmetry.space_group_name_H-M   'P 1'
#
loop_
_entity.id
_entity.type
_entity.pdbx_description
1 polymer ?
#
loop_
_entity_poly.entity_id
_entity_poly.type
_entity_poly.pdbx_seq_one_letter_code
_entity_poly.pdbx_strand_id
1 'polypeptide(L)'
;MSTPRLPTATGSLLNRAFGGADGKVRLVAGVVFLGAVCCQHPHPSFDRVQRLDPLSSIFPNWRFFAPTPAQHDFQFYYRTLDEAGETSDWSALEVIQGRRARQFVWFPERRAEKAVYDLGSEILRVLDRGFEVAATLPSFRILRTFFREEIERSGTPDVKGFQFALVQESGYDKAEEPEIIFLSPYTPMRETAAPVRESETV
;
A
#
# COMPACT_ATOMS: atom_id res chain seq x y z
N MET A 1 -77.19 -3.35 -0.56
CA MET A 1 -75.77 -3.74 -0.42
C MET A 1 -74.94 -2.65 -1.08
N SER A 2 -74.21 -1.85 -0.30
CA SER A 2 -73.38 -0.75 -0.80
C SER A 2 -71.92 -1.06 -0.49
N THR A 3 -71.10 -1.18 -1.53
CA THR A 3 -69.67 -1.51 -1.43
C THR A 3 -68.88 -0.28 -0.98
N PRO A 4 -68.05 -0.34 0.08
CA PRO A 4 -67.20 0.79 0.45
C PRO A 4 -66.00 0.87 -0.51
N ARG A 5 -65.81 2.02 -1.16
CA ARG A 5 -64.57 2.33 -1.89
C ARG A 5 -63.50 2.72 -0.86
N LEU A 6 -62.37 2.02 -0.85
CA LEU A 6 -61.19 2.40 -0.08
C LEU A 6 -60.64 3.75 -0.60
N PRO A 7 -60.31 4.72 0.27
CA PRO A 7 -59.70 5.96 -0.16
C PRO A 7 -58.26 5.72 -0.63
N THR A 8 -57.95 6.19 -1.83
CA THR A 8 -56.60 6.27 -2.42
C THR A 8 -55.76 7.32 -1.66
N ALA A 9 -55.40 7.02 -0.41
CA ALA A 9 -54.65 7.91 0.48
C ALA A 9 -53.19 8.14 0.03
N THR A 10 -52.64 7.26 -0.80
CA THR A 10 -51.22 7.29 -1.19
C THR A 10 -50.86 8.47 -2.10
N GLY A 11 -51.77 8.86 -3.00
CA GLY A 11 -51.54 9.99 -3.93
C GLY A 11 -51.54 11.34 -3.23
N SER A 12 -52.28 11.48 -2.13
CA SER A 12 -52.39 12.71 -1.35
C SER A 12 -51.09 13.01 -0.58
N LEU A 13 -50.45 11.98 -0.02
CA LEU A 13 -49.24 12.14 0.78
C LEU A 13 -48.02 12.52 -0.08
N LEU A 14 -47.88 11.92 -1.27
CA LEU A 14 -46.81 12.27 -2.21
C LEU A 14 -46.92 13.71 -2.70
N ASN A 15 -48.13 14.16 -3.04
CA ASN A 15 -48.36 15.57 -3.45
C ASN A 15 -48.12 16.55 -2.30
N ARG A 16 -48.35 16.15 -1.05
CA ARG A 16 -48.07 16.98 0.14
C ARG A 16 -46.59 17.00 0.51
N ALA A 17 -45.87 15.92 0.23
CA ALA A 17 -44.44 15.80 0.48
C ALA A 17 -43.60 16.52 -0.58
N PHE A 18 -44.00 16.42 -1.86
CA PHE A 18 -43.22 16.87 -3.03
C PHE A 18 -43.89 17.99 -3.85
N GLY A 19 -45.06 18.48 -3.46
CA GLY A 19 -45.72 19.63 -4.08
C GLY A 19 -45.13 20.98 -3.63
N GLY A 20 -45.25 21.99 -4.48
CA GLY A 20 -44.82 23.36 -4.18
C GLY A 20 -43.31 23.59 -4.22
N ALA A 21 -42.87 24.78 -3.83
CA ALA A 21 -41.44 25.14 -3.77
C ALA A 21 -40.68 24.27 -2.73
N ASP A 22 -41.31 23.99 -1.59
CA ASP A 22 -40.75 23.14 -0.53
C ASP A 22 -40.53 21.69 -0.99
N GLY A 23 -41.41 21.19 -1.86
CA GLY A 23 -41.27 19.87 -2.47
C GLY A 23 -40.04 19.75 -3.35
N LYS A 24 -39.71 20.80 -4.12
CA LYS A 24 -38.48 20.86 -4.93
C LYS A 24 -37.24 20.86 -4.04
N VAL A 25 -37.26 21.63 -2.95
CA VAL A 25 -36.16 21.67 -1.98
C VAL A 25 -35.92 20.30 -1.35
N ARG A 26 -36.98 19.61 -0.93
CA ARG A 26 -36.88 18.25 -0.35
C ARG A 26 -36.34 17.23 -1.35
N LEU A 27 -36.75 17.33 -2.61
CA LEU A 27 -36.24 16.45 -3.66
C LEU A 27 -34.75 16.67 -3.89
N VAL A 28 -34.32 17.94 -4.00
CA VAL A 28 -32.90 18.28 -4.15
C VAL A 28 -32.10 17.81 -2.94
N ALA A 29 -32.56 18.09 -1.71
CA ALA A 29 -31.91 17.65 -0.49
C ALA A 29 -31.82 16.12 -0.39
N GLY A 30 -32.88 15.41 -0.79
CA GLY A 30 -32.89 13.95 -0.83
C GLY A 30 -31.88 13.37 -1.83
N VAL A 31 -31.78 13.95 -3.02
CA VAL A 31 -30.79 13.57 -4.03
C VAL A 31 -29.37 13.84 -3.55
N VAL A 32 -29.11 15.01 -2.95
CA VAL A 32 -27.79 15.35 -2.38
C VAL A 32 -27.44 14.40 -1.23
N PHE A 33 -28.39 14.09 -0.35
CA PHE A 33 -28.18 13.15 0.75
C PHE A 33 -27.85 11.74 0.25
N LEU A 34 -28.61 11.21 -0.71
CA LEU A 34 -28.33 9.91 -1.32
C LEU A 34 -26.96 9.90 -2.02
N GLY A 35 -26.61 10.98 -2.72
CA GLY A 35 -25.29 11.16 -3.31
C GLY A 35 -24.19 11.12 -2.27
N ALA A 36 -24.36 11.82 -1.14
CA ALA A 36 -23.42 11.80 -0.03
C ALA A 36 -23.27 10.40 0.58
N VAL A 37 -24.36 9.68 0.83
CA VAL A 37 -24.33 8.30 1.35
C VAL A 37 -23.58 7.36 0.40
N CYS A 38 -23.85 7.45 -0.91
CA CYS A 38 -23.11 6.69 -1.92
C CYS A 38 -21.61 7.03 -1.87
N CYS A 39 -21.24 8.31 -1.83
CA CYS A 39 -19.83 8.73 -1.78
C CYS A 39 -19.10 8.30 -0.51
N GLN A 40 -19.80 8.12 0.62
CA GLN A 40 -19.19 7.58 1.84
C GLN A 40 -19.10 6.05 1.86
N HIS A 41 -19.86 5.35 1.01
CA HIS A 41 -19.86 3.90 1.01
C HIS A 41 -18.50 3.35 0.56
N PRO A 42 -17.89 2.37 1.27
CA PRO A 42 -16.55 1.89 0.99
C PRO A 42 -16.43 1.06 -0.30
N HIS A 43 -17.56 0.54 -0.79
CA HIS A 43 -17.57 -0.34 -1.96
C HIS A 43 -17.32 0.44 -3.28
N PRO A 44 -16.36 0.02 -4.13
CA PRO A 44 -15.96 0.74 -5.35
C PRO A 44 -17.08 1.03 -6.36
N SER A 45 -18.19 0.28 -6.30
CA SER A 45 -19.35 0.52 -7.16
C SER A 45 -19.95 1.91 -7.01
N PHE A 46 -19.76 2.57 -5.86
CA PHE A 46 -20.31 3.89 -5.57
C PHE A 46 -19.37 5.05 -5.94
N ASP A 47 -18.12 4.77 -6.30
CA ASP A 47 -17.13 5.79 -6.72
C ASP A 47 -17.57 6.55 -7.99
N ARG A 48 -18.56 6.03 -8.73
CA ARG A 48 -19.13 6.69 -9.91
C ARG A 48 -19.77 8.04 -9.58
N VAL A 49 -20.37 8.19 -8.41
CA VAL A 49 -21.00 9.44 -7.96
C VAL A 49 -19.94 10.51 -7.71
N GLN A 50 -18.80 10.11 -7.15
CA GLN A 50 -17.67 11.00 -6.90
C GLN A 50 -17.02 11.55 -8.17
N ARG A 51 -17.09 10.81 -9.30
CA ARG A 51 -16.62 11.31 -10.61
C ARG A 51 -17.42 12.50 -11.13
N LEU A 52 -18.65 12.70 -10.65
CA LEU A 52 -19.49 13.85 -11.01
C LEU A 52 -19.11 15.10 -10.20
N ASP A 53 -18.30 14.95 -9.16
CA ASP A 53 -17.82 16.03 -8.28
C ASP A 53 -16.30 15.94 -8.09
N PRO A 54 -15.50 16.23 -9.14
CA PRO A 54 -14.04 16.07 -9.11
C PRO A 54 -13.35 16.98 -8.07
N LEU A 55 -14.00 18.10 -7.71
CA LEU A 55 -13.53 19.01 -6.67
C LEU A 55 -14.03 18.63 -5.27
N SER A 56 -14.80 17.55 -5.13
CA SER A 56 -15.43 17.11 -3.88
C SER A 56 -16.17 18.25 -3.15
N SER A 57 -16.76 19.17 -3.90
CA SER A 57 -17.40 20.39 -3.39
C SER A 57 -18.84 20.19 -2.92
N ILE A 58 -19.53 19.19 -3.50
CA ILE A 58 -20.92 18.84 -3.17
C ILE A 58 -20.96 17.60 -2.28
N PHE A 59 -20.06 16.64 -2.52
CA PHE A 59 -19.95 15.39 -1.79
C PHE A 59 -18.54 15.27 -1.17
N PRO A 60 -18.31 15.86 0.03
CA PRO A 60 -17.00 15.77 0.68
C PRO A 60 -16.65 14.30 0.93
N ASN A 61 -15.44 13.88 0.58
CA ASN A 61 -14.99 12.51 0.82
C ASN A 61 -14.31 12.39 2.19
N TRP A 62 -14.92 11.66 3.12
CA TRP A 62 -14.34 11.40 4.45
C TRP A 62 -13.77 9.99 4.60
N ARG A 63 -13.65 9.23 3.50
CA ARG A 63 -12.89 7.97 3.45
C ARG A 63 -11.37 8.18 3.63
N PHE A 64 -10.94 9.33 4.14
CA PHE A 64 -9.58 9.61 4.60
C PHE A 64 -9.10 8.62 5.67
N PHE A 65 -10.02 7.99 6.40
CA PHE A 65 -9.72 6.87 7.27
C PHE A 65 -9.97 5.58 6.50
N ALA A 66 -8.88 4.94 6.04
CA ALA A 66 -8.96 3.65 5.35
C ALA A 66 -9.77 2.66 6.22
N PRO A 67 -10.80 1.98 5.68
CA PRO A 67 -11.65 1.06 6.45
C PRO A 67 -10.85 -0.04 7.16
N THR A 68 -9.75 -0.44 6.55
CA THR A 68 -8.68 -1.24 7.13
C THR A 68 -7.41 -0.40 7.03
N PRO A 69 -6.99 0.28 8.10
CA PRO A 69 -5.69 0.96 8.10
C PRO A 69 -4.57 -0.06 7.86
N ALA A 70 -3.39 0.40 7.41
CA ALA A 70 -2.21 -0.46 7.41
C ALA A 70 -1.95 -0.90 8.86
N GLN A 71 -2.24 -2.16 9.16
CA GLN A 71 -2.14 -2.72 10.52
C GLN A 71 -0.73 -3.21 10.84
N HIS A 72 0.09 -3.38 9.81
CA HIS A 72 1.44 -3.89 9.93
C HIS A 72 2.41 -3.01 9.14
N ASP A 73 3.57 -2.83 9.72
CA ASP A 73 4.72 -2.20 9.11
C ASP A 73 5.57 -3.26 8.40
N PHE A 74 6.33 -2.80 7.40
CA PHE A 74 7.30 -3.63 6.71
C PHE A 74 8.70 -3.24 7.14
N GLN A 75 9.49 -4.25 7.52
CA GLN A 75 10.87 -4.09 7.90
C GLN A 75 11.74 -5.00 7.05
N PHE A 76 12.85 -4.46 6.56
CA PHE A 76 13.84 -5.22 5.83
C PHE A 76 14.93 -5.72 6.76
N TYR A 77 15.34 -6.97 6.56
CA TYR A 77 16.49 -7.59 7.19
C TYR A 77 17.44 -8.10 6.12
N TYR A 78 18.73 -8.14 6.41
CA TYR A 78 19.72 -8.73 5.53
C TYR A 78 20.73 -9.57 6.31
N ARG A 79 21.36 -10.50 5.62
CA ARG A 79 22.50 -11.27 6.11
C ARG A 79 23.52 -11.45 4.99
N THR A 80 24.78 -11.58 5.37
CA THR A 80 25.88 -11.74 4.43
C THR A 80 26.30 -13.20 4.33
N LEU A 81 26.90 -13.55 3.20
CA LEU A 81 27.59 -14.80 2.95
C LEU A 81 29.07 -14.46 2.77
N ASP A 82 29.93 -15.06 3.59
CA ASP A 82 31.36 -14.86 3.46
C ASP A 82 31.97 -15.72 2.32
N GLU A 83 33.26 -15.55 2.07
CA GLU A 83 34.00 -16.36 1.08
C GLU A 83 34.15 -17.84 1.51
N ALA A 84 34.06 -18.15 2.80
CA ALA A 84 34.09 -19.52 3.32
C ALA A 84 32.74 -20.26 3.15
N GLY A 85 31.67 -19.53 2.83
CA GLY A 85 30.31 -20.06 2.71
C GLY A 85 29.51 -20.02 4.00
N GLU A 86 30.02 -19.39 5.05
CA GLU A 86 29.33 -19.17 6.31
C GLU A 86 28.39 -17.96 6.19
N THR A 87 27.22 -18.10 6.79
CA THR A 87 26.17 -17.07 6.75
C THR A 87 26.15 -16.31 8.06
N SER A 88 26.11 -14.97 7.98
CA SER A 88 26.01 -14.12 9.17
C SER A 88 24.64 -14.22 9.85
N ASP A 89 24.57 -13.69 11.07
CA ASP A 89 23.30 -13.36 11.70
C ASP A 89 22.51 -12.33 10.88
N TRP A 90 21.20 -12.29 11.13
CA TRP A 90 20.31 -11.31 10.52
C TRP A 90 20.51 -9.92 11.13
N SER A 91 20.71 -8.93 10.26
CA SER A 91 20.83 -7.52 10.61
C SER A 91 19.62 -6.76 10.07
N ALA A 92 19.02 -5.92 10.92
CA ALA A 92 17.92 -5.04 10.52
C ALA A 92 18.45 -3.91 9.63
N LEU A 93 17.69 -3.54 8.60
CA LEU A 93 17.96 -2.36 7.80
C LEU A 93 17.41 -1.12 8.51
N GLU A 94 18.27 -0.33 9.15
CA GLU A 94 17.87 0.90 9.85
C GLU A 94 17.52 2.04 8.89
N VAL A 95 16.35 1.99 8.26
CA VAL A 95 15.80 3.11 7.47
C VAL A 95 15.01 4.08 8.34
N ILE A 96 14.34 3.57 9.38
CA ILE A 96 13.51 4.37 10.28
C ILE A 96 14.41 4.99 11.34
N GLN A 97 14.72 6.29 11.17
CA GLN A 97 15.51 7.01 12.15
C GLN A 97 14.66 7.40 13.38
N GLY A 98 15.30 7.43 14.55
CA GLY A 98 14.66 7.89 15.78
C GLY A 98 14.03 9.29 15.62
N ARG A 99 12.82 9.46 16.17
CA ARG A 99 12.04 10.69 16.01
C ARG A 99 12.72 11.88 16.71
N ARG A 100 12.86 13.00 16.00
CA ARG A 100 13.40 14.27 16.52
C ARG A 100 12.32 15.33 16.58
N ALA A 101 12.34 16.21 17.58
CA ALA A 101 11.31 17.25 17.75
C ALA A 101 11.17 18.21 16.54
N ARG A 102 12.21 18.40 15.73
CA ARG A 102 12.12 19.21 14.50
C ARG A 102 11.16 18.61 13.46
N GLN A 103 10.96 17.29 13.49
CA GLN A 103 10.09 16.56 12.57
C GLN A 103 8.60 16.83 12.78
N PHE A 104 8.20 17.48 13.88
CA PHE A 104 6.83 17.98 14.04
C PHE A 104 6.48 19.08 13.03
N VAL A 105 7.47 19.90 12.65
CA VAL A 105 7.27 21.03 11.73
C VAL A 105 7.62 20.63 10.29
N TRP A 106 8.70 19.86 10.11
CA TRP A 106 9.17 19.45 8.79
C TRP A 106 9.92 18.12 8.88
N PHE A 107 9.44 17.11 8.15
CA PHE A 107 10.01 15.75 8.18
C PHE A 107 10.28 15.22 6.76
N PRO A 108 11.37 15.68 6.11
CA PRO A 108 11.69 15.29 4.75
C PRO A 108 12.16 13.84 4.64
N GLU A 109 12.78 13.28 5.68
CA GLU A 109 13.30 11.90 5.69
C GLU A 109 12.18 10.85 5.69
N ARG A 110 10.94 11.23 6.03
CA ARG A 110 9.75 10.36 5.97
C ARG A 110 9.53 9.74 4.57
N ARG A 111 10.03 10.38 3.50
CA ARG A 111 9.95 9.80 2.15
C ARG A 111 10.80 8.54 2.00
N ALA A 112 11.95 8.45 2.67
CA ALA A 112 12.80 7.26 2.64
C ALA A 112 12.14 6.10 3.40
N GLU A 113 11.53 6.37 4.56
CA GLU A 113 10.74 5.39 5.32
C GLU A 113 9.57 4.86 4.48
N LYS A 114 8.86 5.75 3.79
CA LYS A 114 7.78 5.34 2.88
C LYS A 114 8.27 4.51 1.70
N ALA A 115 9.50 4.71 1.23
CA ALA A 115 10.05 3.94 0.13
C ALA A 115 10.18 2.46 0.46
N VAL A 116 10.51 2.09 1.71
CA VAL A 116 10.54 0.68 2.16
C VAL A 116 9.19 0.00 1.90
N TYR A 117 8.10 0.65 2.33
CA TYR A 117 6.76 0.14 2.13
C TYR A 117 6.38 0.06 0.65
N ASP A 118 6.63 1.13 -0.11
CA ASP A 118 6.27 1.19 -1.52
C ASP A 118 7.02 0.12 -2.35
N LEU A 119 8.33 -0.03 -2.13
CA LEU A 119 9.16 -1.04 -2.80
C LEU A 119 8.78 -2.47 -2.41
N GLY A 120 8.57 -2.73 -1.12
CA GLY A 120 8.14 -4.04 -0.61
C GLY A 120 6.77 -4.44 -1.15
N SER A 121 5.80 -3.53 -1.11
CA SER A 121 4.44 -3.78 -1.61
C SER A 121 4.38 -4.06 -3.12
N GLU A 122 5.21 -3.38 -3.92
CA GLU A 122 5.29 -3.66 -5.35
C GLU A 122 5.85 -5.06 -5.63
N ILE A 123 6.90 -5.45 -4.90
CA ILE A 123 7.49 -6.80 -5.02
C ILE A 123 6.45 -7.86 -4.64
N LEU A 124 5.78 -7.71 -3.48
CA LEU A 124 4.73 -8.63 -3.02
C LEU A 124 3.62 -8.80 -4.05
N ARG A 125 3.15 -7.70 -4.66
CA ARG A 125 2.09 -7.74 -5.68
C ARG A 125 2.47 -8.54 -6.92
N VAL A 126 3.75 -8.62 -7.24
CA VAL A 126 4.24 -9.32 -8.45
C VAL A 126 4.78 -10.71 -8.13
N LEU A 127 5.11 -11.00 -6.88
CA LEU A 127 5.62 -12.30 -6.45
C LEU A 127 4.68 -13.46 -6.76
N ASP A 128 3.35 -13.25 -6.74
CA ASP A 128 2.35 -14.24 -7.16
C ASP A 128 2.55 -14.71 -8.62
N ARG A 129 3.21 -13.90 -9.46
CA ARG A 129 3.56 -14.22 -10.85
C ARG A 129 4.93 -14.88 -11.00
N GLY A 130 5.64 -15.10 -9.89
CA GLY A 130 6.96 -15.73 -9.81
C GLY A 130 8.10 -14.75 -9.52
N PHE A 131 9.12 -15.26 -8.82
CA PHE A 131 10.30 -14.47 -8.43
C PHE A 131 11.04 -13.87 -9.63
N GLU A 132 11.20 -14.61 -10.72
CA GLU A 132 11.89 -14.12 -11.93
C GLU A 132 11.27 -12.83 -12.46
N VAL A 133 9.94 -12.70 -12.38
CA VAL A 133 9.23 -11.47 -12.78
C VAL A 133 9.53 -10.35 -11.80
N ALA A 134 9.46 -10.63 -10.49
CA ALA A 134 9.77 -9.65 -9.45
C ALA A 134 11.22 -9.13 -9.55
N ALA A 135 12.18 -10.00 -9.88
CA ALA A 135 13.59 -9.65 -10.03
C ALA A 135 13.87 -8.68 -11.20
N THR A 136 12.98 -8.62 -12.20
CA THR A 136 13.06 -7.66 -13.30
C THR A 136 12.57 -6.26 -12.94
N LEU A 137 11.86 -6.10 -11.82
CA LEU A 137 11.28 -4.83 -11.42
C LEU A 137 12.37 -3.80 -11.08
N PRO A 138 12.19 -2.53 -11.44
CA PRO A 138 13.06 -1.45 -10.99
C PRO A 138 13.21 -1.43 -9.47
N SER A 139 12.14 -1.71 -8.74
CA SER A 139 12.11 -1.71 -7.27
C SER A 139 12.99 -2.78 -6.65
N PHE A 140 13.05 -3.97 -7.26
CA PHE A 140 13.98 -5.01 -6.84
C PHE A 140 15.43 -4.61 -7.08
N ARG A 141 15.72 -3.95 -8.22
CA ARG A 141 17.07 -3.45 -8.53
C ARG A 141 17.51 -2.35 -7.56
N ILE A 142 16.61 -1.42 -7.22
CA ILE A 142 16.86 -0.36 -6.24
C ILE A 142 17.21 -0.97 -4.88
N LEU A 143 16.42 -1.94 -4.39
CA LEU A 143 16.72 -2.62 -3.13
C LEU A 143 18.06 -3.35 -3.19
N ARG A 144 18.33 -4.10 -4.25
CA ARG A 144 19.60 -4.80 -4.45
C ARG A 144 20.79 -3.85 -4.36
N THR A 145 20.72 -2.70 -5.03
CA THR A 145 21.78 -1.68 -4.97
C THR A 145 21.89 -1.08 -3.57
N PHE A 146 20.76 -0.77 -2.93
CA PHE A 146 20.74 -0.19 -1.59
C PHE A 146 21.39 -1.11 -0.54
N PHE A 147 21.03 -2.39 -0.51
CA PHE A 147 21.65 -3.36 0.40
C PHE A 147 23.14 -3.52 0.14
N ARG A 148 23.56 -3.53 -1.13
CA ARG A 148 24.98 -3.59 -1.48
C ARG A 148 25.74 -2.39 -0.92
N GLU A 149 25.25 -1.18 -1.15
CA GLU A 149 25.86 0.04 -0.63
C GLU A 149 25.90 0.06 0.90
N GLU A 150 24.84 -0.42 1.56
CA GLU A 150 24.79 -0.48 3.02
C GLU A 150 25.79 -1.50 3.60
N ILE A 151 25.90 -2.69 2.99
CA ILE A 151 26.89 -3.70 3.38
C ILE A 151 28.31 -3.16 3.18
N GLU A 152 28.59 -2.49 2.07
CA GLU A 152 29.89 -1.85 1.83
C GLU A 152 30.19 -0.76 2.87
N ARG A 153 29.20 0.05 3.23
CA ARG A 153 29.32 1.11 4.25
C ARG A 153 29.56 0.55 5.64
N SER A 154 28.98 -0.60 5.97
CA SER A 154 29.18 -1.27 7.26
C SER A 154 30.64 -1.70 7.50
N GLY A 155 31.44 -1.81 6.43
CA GLY A 155 32.83 -2.22 6.51
C GLY A 155 33.02 -3.72 6.77
N THR A 156 31.99 -4.54 6.53
CA THR A 156 32.08 -6.00 6.68
C THR A 156 33.07 -6.56 5.65
N PRO A 157 34.21 -7.15 6.09
CA PRO A 157 35.20 -7.71 5.16
C PRO A 157 34.68 -9.01 4.52
N ASP A 158 35.26 -9.36 3.35
CA ASP A 158 35.14 -10.68 2.73
C ASP A 158 33.71 -11.18 2.46
N VAL A 159 32.81 -10.29 2.05
CA VAL A 159 31.43 -10.63 1.68
C VAL A 159 31.33 -11.06 0.22
N LYS A 160 31.03 -12.35 0.00
CA LYS A 160 30.77 -12.95 -1.30
C LYS A 160 29.39 -12.58 -1.87
N GLY A 161 28.40 -12.53 -1.00
CA GLY A 161 27.02 -12.25 -1.36
C GLY A 161 26.16 -11.89 -0.16
N PHE A 162 24.91 -11.59 -0.41
CA PHE A 162 23.95 -11.24 0.62
C PHE A 162 22.56 -11.77 0.28
N GLN A 163 21.74 -11.89 1.31
CA GLN A 163 20.34 -12.24 1.20
C GLN A 163 19.55 -11.23 2.02
N PHE A 164 18.37 -10.85 1.55
CA PHE A 164 17.48 -9.97 2.31
C PHE A 164 16.09 -10.57 2.45
N ALA A 165 15.42 -10.22 3.55
CA ALA A 165 14.09 -10.64 3.88
C ALA A 165 13.19 -9.42 4.11
N LEU A 166 11.93 -9.52 3.66
CA LEU A 166 10.86 -8.60 4.01
C LEU A 166 10.04 -9.23 5.11
N VAL A 167 9.97 -8.56 6.26
CA VAL A 167 9.28 -9.02 7.45
C VAL A 167 8.10 -8.08 7.73
N GLN A 168 6.97 -8.67 8.06
CA GLN A 168 5.80 -7.98 8.56
C GLN A 168 5.91 -7.87 10.07
N GLU A 169 5.85 -6.65 10.59
CA GLU A 169 5.87 -6.39 12.03
C GLU A 169 4.61 -5.59 12.42
N SER A 170 4.03 -5.93 13.57
CA SER A 170 2.88 -5.25 14.19
C SER A 170 3.25 -3.93 14.89
N GLY A 171 4.50 -3.47 14.72
CA GLY A 171 5.01 -2.22 15.27
C GLY A 171 5.06 -2.21 16.80
N TYR A 172 4.10 -1.52 17.43
CA TYR A 172 4.05 -1.38 18.90
C TYR A 172 3.41 -2.57 19.61
N ASP A 173 2.64 -3.40 18.90
CA ASP A 173 1.99 -4.56 19.49
C ASP A 173 2.94 -5.77 19.49
N LYS A 174 3.64 -5.96 20.60
CA LYS A 174 4.61 -7.06 20.75
C LYS A 174 3.96 -8.43 20.95
N ALA A 175 2.63 -8.53 20.96
CA ALA A 175 1.95 -9.81 21.11
C ALA A 175 1.97 -10.65 19.82
N GLU A 176 2.18 -10.01 18.67
CA GLU A 176 2.24 -10.66 17.37
C GLU A 176 3.70 -10.97 17.00
N GLU A 177 3.97 -12.21 16.59
CA GLU A 177 5.31 -12.60 16.13
C GLU A 177 5.54 -12.05 14.70
N PRO A 178 6.74 -11.52 14.39
CA PRO A 178 7.07 -11.06 13.06
C PRO A 178 7.00 -12.18 12.02
N GLU A 179 6.32 -11.94 10.89
CA GLU A 179 6.18 -12.91 9.82
C GLU A 179 7.13 -12.59 8.66
N ILE A 180 7.91 -13.58 8.21
CA ILE A 180 8.74 -13.44 7.01
C ILE A 180 7.85 -13.62 5.78
N ILE A 181 7.51 -12.53 5.10
CA ILE A 181 6.66 -12.57 3.90
C ILE A 181 7.47 -12.92 2.66
N PHE A 182 8.72 -12.48 2.60
CA PHE A 182 9.58 -12.71 1.44
C PHE A 182 11.04 -12.89 1.85
N LEU A 183 11.70 -13.83 1.18
CA LEU A 183 13.12 -14.11 1.31
C LEU A 183 13.76 -14.10 -0.10
N SER A 184 14.71 -13.22 -0.33
CA SER A 184 15.44 -13.17 -1.60
C SER A 184 16.31 -14.42 -1.76
N PRO A 185 16.72 -14.81 -2.98
CA PRO A 185 17.87 -15.68 -3.15
C PRO A 185 19.16 -14.96 -2.72
N TYR A 186 20.23 -15.73 -2.52
CA TYR A 186 21.56 -15.15 -2.34
C TYR A 186 21.97 -14.41 -3.60
N THR A 187 22.26 -13.13 -3.42
CA THR A 187 22.67 -12.21 -4.46
C THR A 187 24.16 -11.93 -4.31
N PRO A 188 24.96 -12.09 -5.38
CA PRO A 188 26.39 -11.85 -5.28
C PRO A 188 26.70 -10.35 -5.11
N MET A 189 27.71 -10.05 -4.29
CA MET A 189 28.20 -8.69 -4.07
C MET A 189 28.85 -8.12 -5.33
N ARG A 190 29.72 -8.92 -5.96
CA ARG A 190 30.30 -8.62 -7.27
C ARG A 190 29.47 -9.33 -8.33
N GLU A 191 29.05 -8.61 -9.36
CA GLU A 191 28.50 -9.30 -10.53
C GLU A 191 29.63 -10.12 -11.15
N THR A 192 29.53 -11.45 -11.06
CA THR A 192 30.33 -12.31 -11.91
C THR A 192 29.97 -11.93 -13.34
N ALA A 193 30.91 -11.32 -14.06
CA ALA A 193 30.73 -11.03 -15.48
C ALA A 193 30.19 -12.30 -16.13
N ALA A 194 29.04 -12.20 -16.80
CA ALA A 194 28.44 -13.33 -17.48
C ALA A 194 29.53 -13.98 -18.35
N PRO A 195 29.69 -15.31 -18.34
CA PRO A 195 30.66 -15.95 -19.22
C PRO A 195 30.35 -15.49 -20.63
N VAL A 196 31.34 -14.88 -21.28
CA VAL A 196 31.28 -14.50 -22.69
C VAL A 196 30.82 -15.75 -23.42
N ARG A 197 29.61 -15.73 -23.98
CA ARG A 197 29.18 -16.78 -24.88
C ARG A 197 30.15 -16.72 -26.05
N GLU A 198 31.12 -17.64 -26.08
CA GLU A 198 31.89 -17.89 -27.28
C GLU A 198 30.87 -18.24 -28.36
N SER A 199 30.64 -17.26 -29.23
CA SER A 199 29.87 -17.45 -30.45
C SER A 199 30.68 -18.40 -31.32
N GLU A 200 30.35 -19.68 -31.20
CA GLU A 200 30.78 -20.75 -32.08
C GLU A 200 30.31 -20.38 -33.49
N THR A 201 31.24 -19.83 -34.28
CA THR A 201 31.08 -19.69 -35.72
C THR A 201 31.10 -21.09 -36.33
N VAL A 202 29.96 -21.51 -36.87
CA VAL A 202 29.84 -22.57 -37.87
C VAL A 202 29.23 -21.97 -39.12
#